data_AF-A0A1S4D6W6-F1
#
_entry.id   AF-A0A1S4D6W6-F1
#
_cell.length_a   1.000
_cell.length_b   1.000
_cell.length_c   1.000
_cell.angle_alpha   90.00
_cell.angle_beta   90.00
_cell.angle_gamma   90.00
#
_symmetry.space_group_name_H-M   'P 1'
#
loop_
_entity.id
_entity.type
_entity.pdbx_description
1 polymer ?
#
loop_
_entity_poly.entity_id
_entity_poly.type
_entity_poly.pdbx_seq_one_letter_code
_entity_poly.pdbx_strand_id
1 'polypeptide(L)'
;MVDVMIKKANGTLVPMILAEIYRALTICREGGRFFQGCNLLLQLWIQEHLYHRIGYMNYDMTGLNCIEEYENRVVGIEFPEGTEAWFVHLSSLTSDKIEWTFGWLPVTEVTYMSAEVCYLLLMGLRSIQPYAPHRVLRQLGRFQTIPHDEDLSRQVVELGPKAVFPEGRVHQVWNECRFLEPKTLVWDLVKGEVEPNYMNWFGKRFQVPREPERPAKRPHV
;
A
#
# COMPACT_ATOMS: atom_id res chain seq x y z
N MET A 1 -20.47 10.44 14.47
CA MET A 1 -19.19 10.31 13.73
C MET A 1 -19.36 9.41 12.51
N VAL A 2 -19.99 8.24 12.67
CA VAL A 2 -20.52 7.44 11.54
C VAL A 2 -21.53 8.25 10.69
N ASP A 3 -22.29 9.15 11.32
CA ASP A 3 -23.26 10.04 10.63
C ASP A 3 -22.70 11.00 9.58
N VAL A 4 -21.43 11.40 9.64
CA VAL A 4 -20.87 12.34 8.63
C VAL A 4 -20.43 11.59 7.38
N MET A 5 -19.92 10.37 7.52
CA MET A 5 -19.61 9.50 6.38
C MET A 5 -20.88 8.96 5.71
N ILE A 6 -21.98 8.78 6.44
CA ILE A 6 -23.25 8.26 5.90
C ILE A 6 -24.09 9.33 5.18
N LYS A 7 -23.91 10.64 5.50
CA LYS A 7 -24.77 11.71 4.95
C LYS A 7 -24.45 12.18 3.54
N LYS A 8 -23.30 11.81 2.96
CA LYS A 8 -23.13 11.84 1.50
C LYS A 8 -23.55 10.47 0.98
N ALA A 9 -24.47 10.42 0.03
CA ALA A 9 -24.99 9.18 -0.57
C ALA A 9 -23.91 8.24 -1.19
N ASN A 10 -22.63 8.65 -1.20
CA ASN A 10 -21.47 7.92 -1.73
C ASN A 10 -20.29 7.86 -0.73
N GLY A 11 -20.54 7.74 0.58
CA GLY A 11 -19.48 7.52 1.56
C GLY A 11 -18.86 6.13 1.42
N THR A 12 -17.52 6.03 1.34
CA THR A 12 -16.80 4.75 1.29
C THR A 12 -15.95 4.54 2.55
N LEU A 13 -15.89 3.28 3.03
CA LEU A 13 -15.03 2.87 4.13
C LEU A 13 -13.58 2.60 3.71
N VAL A 14 -13.30 2.65 2.40
CA VAL A 14 -11.99 2.28 1.85
C VAL A 14 -10.82 3.05 2.50
N PRO A 15 -10.84 4.40 2.62
CA PRO A 15 -9.76 5.13 3.27
C PRO A 15 -9.52 4.72 4.73
N MET A 16 -10.59 4.35 5.44
CA MET A 16 -10.53 3.90 6.83
C MET A 16 -9.91 2.51 6.94
N ILE A 17 -10.30 1.57 6.06
CA ILE A 17 -9.70 0.24 6.00
C ILE A 17 -8.20 0.34 5.67
N LEU A 18 -7.84 1.17 4.69
CA LEU A 18 -6.44 1.40 4.33
C LEU A 18 -5.65 2.01 5.49
N ALA A 19 -6.20 2.98 6.21
CA ALA A 19 -5.55 3.55 7.39
C ALA A 19 -5.24 2.47 8.45
N GLU A 20 -6.18 1.59 8.74
CA GLU A 20 -5.96 0.52 9.72
C GLU A 20 -4.93 -0.52 9.25
N ILE A 21 -4.89 -0.85 7.96
CA ILE A 21 -3.84 -1.70 7.37
C ILE A 21 -2.47 -1.04 7.52
N TYR A 22 -2.31 0.23 7.13
CA TYR A 22 -1.04 0.96 7.22
C TYR A 22 -0.53 1.06 8.67
N ARG A 23 -1.44 1.35 9.60
CA ARG A 23 -1.14 1.38 11.03
C ARG A 23 -0.65 0.02 11.52
N ALA A 24 -1.36 -1.06 11.17
CA ALA A 24 -0.99 -2.41 11.55
C ALA A 24 0.37 -2.84 10.95
N LEU A 25 0.62 -2.56 9.67
CA LEU A 25 1.91 -2.85 9.03
C LEU A 25 3.07 -2.10 9.70
N THR A 26 2.85 -0.83 10.08
CA THR A 26 3.86 -0.03 10.79
C THR A 26 4.19 -0.65 12.13
N ILE A 27 3.18 -1.06 12.92
CA ILE A 27 3.38 -1.76 14.19
C ILE A 27 4.12 -3.09 13.99
N CYS A 28 3.74 -3.88 12.98
CA CYS A 28 4.39 -5.15 12.69
C CYS A 28 5.87 -4.95 12.32
N ARG A 29 6.18 -3.92 11.51
CA ARG A 29 7.56 -3.54 11.17
C ARG A 29 8.40 -3.20 12.40
N GLU A 30 7.77 -2.63 13.43
CA GLU A 30 8.40 -2.27 14.71
C GLU A 30 8.49 -3.46 15.70
N GLY A 31 8.09 -4.66 15.29
CA GLY A 31 8.16 -5.89 16.10
C GLY A 31 6.84 -6.26 16.80
N GLY A 32 5.74 -5.55 16.49
CA GLY A 32 4.41 -5.94 16.93
C GLY A 32 3.96 -7.28 16.34
N ARG A 33 3.34 -8.12 17.17
CA ARG A 33 3.02 -9.51 16.81
C ARG A 33 1.68 -9.70 16.09
N PHE A 34 0.81 -8.71 16.13
CA PHE A 34 -0.57 -8.84 15.64
C PHE A 34 -0.85 -7.83 14.54
N PHE A 35 -1.31 -8.34 13.41
CA PHE A 35 -1.86 -7.52 12.34
C PHE A 35 -3.36 -7.29 12.58
N GLN A 36 -3.75 -6.01 12.65
CA GLN A 36 -5.14 -5.59 12.90
C GLN A 36 -5.69 -4.77 11.73
N GLY A 37 -5.78 -5.39 10.56
CA GLY A 37 -6.34 -4.81 9.34
C GLY A 37 -7.13 -5.84 8.54
N CYS A 38 -7.46 -5.54 7.28
CA CYS A 38 -8.13 -6.49 6.40
C CYS A 38 -7.12 -7.47 5.79
N ASN A 39 -7.04 -8.69 6.35
CA ASN A 39 -6.16 -9.75 5.84
C ASN A 39 -6.47 -10.11 4.38
N LEU A 40 -7.76 -10.13 4.00
CA LEU A 40 -8.20 -10.47 2.66
C LEU A 40 -7.62 -9.52 1.60
N LEU A 41 -7.65 -8.20 1.86
CA LEU A 41 -7.07 -7.22 0.93
C LEU A 41 -5.55 -7.35 0.81
N LEU A 42 -4.85 -7.68 1.90
CA LEU A 42 -3.42 -7.92 1.86
C LEU A 42 -3.08 -9.19 1.07
N GLN A 43 -3.85 -10.27 1.26
CA GLN A 43 -3.69 -11.51 0.50
C GLN A 43 -3.97 -11.30 -0.99
N LEU A 44 -5.05 -10.58 -1.33
CA LEU A 44 -5.34 -10.16 -2.70
C LEU A 44 -4.18 -9.36 -3.29
N TRP A 45 -3.64 -8.38 -2.57
CA TRP A 45 -2.49 -7.59 -3.04
C TRP A 45 -1.27 -8.47 -3.32
N ILE A 46 -0.93 -9.41 -2.42
CA ILE A 46 0.20 -10.33 -2.59
C ILE A 46 -0.03 -11.23 -3.80
N GLN A 47 -1.22 -11.83 -3.90
CA GLN A 47 -1.57 -12.75 -4.98
C GLN A 47 -1.47 -12.06 -6.36
N GLU A 48 -2.07 -10.88 -6.50
CA GLU A 48 -2.13 -10.17 -7.77
C GLU A 48 -0.75 -9.65 -8.23
N HIS A 49 0.17 -9.32 -7.31
CA HIS A 49 1.52 -8.88 -7.67
C HIS A 49 2.50 -10.03 -7.91
N LEU A 50 2.34 -11.15 -7.20
CA LEU A 50 3.36 -12.23 -7.19
C LEU A 50 2.97 -13.46 -8.03
N TYR A 51 1.68 -13.68 -8.27
CA TYR A 51 1.18 -14.91 -8.91
C TYR A 51 0.30 -14.55 -10.11
N HIS A 52 0.96 -14.23 -11.23
CA HIS A 52 0.29 -13.90 -12.48
C HIS A 52 -0.55 -15.07 -13.02
N ARG A 53 -1.77 -14.77 -13.47
CA ARG A 53 -2.57 -15.67 -14.32
C ARG A 53 -2.75 -15.04 -15.70
N ILE A 54 -2.22 -15.73 -16.71
CA ILE A 54 -2.53 -15.42 -18.11
C ILE A 54 -4.01 -15.74 -18.35
N GLY A 55 -4.84 -14.73 -18.67
CA GLY A 55 -6.17 -14.95 -19.26
C GLY A 55 -7.39 -14.39 -18.52
N TYR A 56 -7.25 -13.72 -17.38
CA TYR A 56 -8.38 -13.06 -16.70
C TYR A 56 -8.35 -11.55 -16.91
N MET A 57 -8.71 -11.08 -18.11
CA MET A 57 -8.89 -9.65 -18.40
C MET A 57 -10.20 -9.43 -19.15
N ASN A 58 -11.32 -9.57 -18.44
CA ASN A 58 -12.60 -8.94 -18.80
C ASN A 58 -13.55 -9.01 -17.59
N TYR A 59 -13.35 -8.09 -16.66
CA TYR A 59 -14.14 -7.97 -15.42
C TYR A 59 -15.56 -7.47 -15.69
N ASP A 60 -15.75 -6.83 -16.86
CA ASP A 60 -17.07 -6.40 -17.33
C ASP A 60 -18.01 -7.59 -17.62
N MET A 61 -17.49 -8.83 -17.72
CA MET A 61 -18.29 -10.01 -18.08
C MET A 61 -18.86 -10.81 -16.90
N THR A 62 -18.25 -10.78 -15.71
CA THR A 62 -18.69 -11.64 -14.60
C THR A 62 -19.71 -10.96 -13.68
N GLY A 63 -19.76 -9.62 -13.67
CA GLY A 63 -20.64 -8.83 -12.81
C GLY A 63 -20.32 -8.94 -11.30
N LEU A 64 -19.28 -9.71 -10.93
CA LEU A 64 -18.76 -9.85 -9.58
C LEU A 64 -17.54 -8.96 -9.40
N ASN A 65 -17.33 -8.46 -8.17
CA ASN A 65 -16.12 -7.67 -7.88
C ASN A 65 -14.92 -8.56 -7.54
N CYS A 66 -13.71 -7.99 -7.60
CA CYS A 66 -12.46 -8.73 -7.39
C CYS A 66 -12.36 -9.40 -6.00
N ILE A 67 -13.05 -8.87 -4.99
CA ILE A 67 -13.07 -9.43 -3.64
C ILE A 67 -13.94 -10.69 -3.60
N GLU A 68 -15.11 -10.66 -4.25
CA GLU A 68 -16.02 -11.80 -4.36
C GLU A 68 -15.40 -12.96 -5.13
N GLU A 69 -14.55 -12.67 -6.11
CA GLU A 69 -13.85 -13.70 -6.89
C GLU A 69 -12.59 -14.26 -6.21
N TYR A 70 -12.20 -13.77 -5.03
CA TYR A 70 -10.92 -14.14 -4.40
C TYR A 70 -10.72 -15.66 -4.30
N GLU A 71 -11.73 -16.41 -3.84
CA GLU A 71 -11.60 -17.86 -3.68
C GLU A 71 -11.29 -18.56 -5.00
N ASN A 72 -11.97 -18.16 -6.09
CA ASN A 72 -11.70 -18.68 -7.43
C ASN A 72 -10.30 -18.29 -7.93
N ARG A 73 -9.81 -17.10 -7.55
CA ARG A 73 -8.50 -16.56 -7.94
C ARG A 73 -7.33 -17.26 -7.27
N VAL A 74 -7.54 -17.87 -6.11
CA VAL A 74 -6.48 -18.63 -5.42
C VAL A 74 -6.47 -20.11 -5.79
N VAL A 75 -7.47 -20.62 -6.52
CA VAL A 75 -7.54 -22.05 -6.92
C VAL A 75 -6.35 -22.46 -7.78
N GLY A 76 -5.48 -23.34 -7.26
CA GLY A 76 -4.30 -23.81 -7.98
C GLY A 76 -3.06 -22.93 -7.83
N ILE A 77 -3.09 -21.90 -6.98
CA ILE A 77 -1.88 -21.22 -6.52
C ILE A 77 -1.35 -21.96 -5.30
N GLU A 78 -0.11 -22.42 -5.39
CA GLU A 78 0.62 -22.99 -4.26
C GLU A 78 1.34 -21.87 -3.50
N PHE A 79 0.73 -21.44 -2.40
CA PHE A 79 1.36 -20.47 -1.51
C PHE A 79 2.45 -21.12 -0.65
N PRO A 80 3.55 -20.41 -0.35
CA PRO A 80 4.54 -20.85 0.62
C PRO A 80 3.90 -21.17 1.97
N GLU A 81 4.31 -22.29 2.57
CA GLU A 81 3.80 -22.71 3.87
C GLU A 81 4.75 -22.24 5.00
N GLY A 82 4.21 -21.44 5.92
CA GLY A 82 4.94 -20.95 7.09
C GLY A 82 5.90 -19.78 6.81
N THR A 83 6.34 -19.15 7.90
CA THR A 83 7.11 -17.89 7.86
C THR A 83 8.43 -18.00 7.10
N GLU A 84 9.16 -19.11 7.24
CA GLU A 84 10.46 -19.30 6.60
C GLU A 84 10.33 -19.40 5.08
N ALA A 85 9.36 -20.19 4.59
CA ALA A 85 9.11 -20.32 3.16
C ALA A 85 8.69 -18.97 2.54
N TRP A 86 7.86 -18.20 3.25
CA TRP A 86 7.52 -16.83 2.84
C TRP A 86 8.73 -15.90 2.84
N PHE A 87 9.59 -15.98 3.86
CA PHE A 87 10.81 -15.17 3.92
C PHE A 87 11.73 -15.47 2.73
N VAL A 88 11.98 -16.75 2.43
CA VAL A 88 12.78 -17.17 1.27
C VAL A 88 12.15 -16.70 -0.03
N HIS A 89 10.83 -16.90 -0.21
CA HIS A 89 10.12 -16.50 -1.40
C HIS A 89 10.22 -14.99 -1.65
N LEU A 90 9.84 -14.16 -0.67
CA LEU A 90 9.86 -12.71 -0.76
C LEU A 90 11.28 -12.16 -0.94
N SER A 91 12.28 -12.76 -0.29
CA SER A 91 13.68 -12.36 -0.44
C SER A 91 14.27 -12.68 -1.82
N SER A 92 13.66 -13.63 -2.55
CA SER A 92 14.08 -14.02 -3.90
C SER A 92 13.44 -13.20 -5.02
N LEU A 93 12.48 -12.32 -4.67
CA LEU A 93 11.76 -11.51 -5.63
C LEU A 93 12.67 -10.47 -6.26
N THR A 94 12.62 -10.40 -7.58
CA THR A 94 13.26 -9.38 -8.40
C THR A 94 12.18 -8.59 -9.13
N SER A 95 12.50 -7.40 -9.64
CA SER A 95 11.48 -6.52 -10.23
C SER A 95 10.75 -7.11 -11.43
N ASP A 96 11.36 -8.08 -12.12
CA ASP A 96 10.82 -8.84 -13.24
C ASP A 96 9.89 -10.00 -12.81
N LYS A 97 9.90 -10.39 -11.54
CA LYS A 97 9.00 -11.40 -10.95
C LYS A 97 7.76 -10.78 -10.30
N ILE A 98 7.62 -9.46 -10.39
CA ILE A 98 6.52 -8.70 -9.81
C ILE A 98 5.74 -8.08 -10.95
N GLU A 99 4.44 -8.32 -10.98
CA GLU A 99 3.53 -7.51 -11.78
C GLU A 99 3.23 -6.24 -11.02
N TRP A 100 3.49 -5.10 -11.66
CA TRP A 100 3.39 -3.83 -10.97
C TRP A 100 1.94 -3.36 -10.96
N THR A 101 1.24 -3.41 -12.09
CA THR A 101 -0.15 -2.94 -12.16
C THR A 101 -1.12 -4.11 -12.15
N PHE A 102 -2.22 -3.98 -11.42
CA PHE A 102 -3.36 -4.90 -11.55
C PHE A 102 -3.98 -4.73 -12.94
N GLY A 103 -4.05 -5.79 -13.74
CA GLY A 103 -4.61 -5.68 -15.09
C GLY A 103 -6.11 -5.36 -15.14
N TRP A 104 -6.78 -5.38 -13.99
CA TRP A 104 -8.20 -5.07 -13.83
C TRP A 104 -8.51 -3.74 -13.18
N LEU A 105 -7.50 -3.01 -12.74
CA LEU A 105 -7.70 -1.70 -12.13
C LEU A 105 -7.76 -0.68 -13.28
N PRO A 106 -8.94 -0.23 -13.73
CA PRO A 106 -9.06 0.68 -14.85
C PRO A 106 -8.80 2.10 -14.32
N VAL A 107 -7.54 2.41 -13.98
CA VAL A 107 -7.23 3.70 -13.36
C VAL A 107 -7.10 4.78 -14.43
N THR A 108 -8.24 5.39 -14.72
CA THR A 108 -8.30 6.61 -15.53
C THR A 108 -7.58 7.76 -14.82
N GLU A 109 -7.83 7.95 -13.53
CA GLU A 109 -7.24 9.02 -12.73
C GLU A 109 -6.67 8.52 -11.40
N VAL A 110 -5.45 8.95 -11.08
CA VAL A 110 -4.75 8.57 -9.83
C VAL A 110 -4.58 9.78 -8.94
N THR A 111 -5.16 9.76 -7.74
CA THR A 111 -4.78 10.71 -6.68
C THR A 111 -3.43 10.30 -6.11
N TYR A 112 -2.40 11.15 -6.25
CA TYR A 112 -1.03 10.75 -5.92
C TYR A 112 -0.35 11.61 -4.83
N MET A 113 -0.81 12.84 -4.62
CA MET A 113 -0.32 13.77 -3.59
C MET A 113 -1.30 14.93 -3.36
N SER A 114 -0.99 15.83 -2.43
CA SER A 114 -1.67 17.12 -2.23
C SER A 114 -0.83 18.28 -2.80
N ALA A 115 -1.40 19.47 -2.93
CA ALA A 115 -0.68 20.61 -3.50
C ALA A 115 0.40 21.16 -2.56
N GLU A 116 0.11 21.23 -1.26
CA GLU A 116 1.04 21.72 -0.23
C GLU A 116 1.99 20.63 0.30
N VAL A 117 1.54 19.37 0.29
CA VAL A 117 2.29 18.25 0.87
C VAL A 117 2.32 17.03 -0.06
N CYS A 118 3.39 16.25 0.03
CA CYS A 118 3.61 15.10 -0.85
C CYS A 118 2.80 13.85 -0.46
N TYR A 119 1.84 13.94 0.46
CA TYR A 119 1.06 12.82 0.97
C TYR A 119 -0.39 13.21 1.23
N LEU A 120 -1.24 12.21 1.42
CA LEU A 120 -2.64 12.32 1.84
C LEU A 120 -2.76 11.87 3.29
N LEU A 121 -3.85 12.25 3.96
CA LEU A 121 -4.15 11.83 5.33
C LEU A 121 -5.36 10.87 5.30
N LEU A 122 -5.11 9.59 5.56
CA LEU A 122 -6.16 8.57 5.68
C LEU A 122 -6.71 8.56 7.11
N MET A 123 -8.02 8.73 7.24
CA MET A 123 -8.70 8.73 8.52
C MET A 123 -9.10 7.30 8.91
N GLY A 124 -8.39 6.74 9.89
CA GLY A 124 -8.72 5.44 10.50
C GLY A 124 -9.60 5.57 11.74
N LEU A 125 -9.94 4.42 12.31
CA LEU A 125 -10.64 4.30 13.59
C LEU A 125 -9.74 4.66 14.78
N ARG A 126 -8.47 4.28 14.70
CA ARG A 126 -7.50 4.42 15.79
C ARG A 126 -6.43 5.44 15.53
N SER A 127 -6.24 5.83 14.28
CA SER A 127 -5.20 6.78 13.90
C SER A 127 -5.52 7.47 12.58
N ILE A 128 -4.95 8.65 12.38
CA ILE A 128 -4.77 9.23 11.05
C ILE A 128 -3.41 8.78 10.54
N GLN A 129 -3.38 8.14 9.37
CA GLN A 129 -2.18 7.62 8.74
C GLN A 129 -1.83 8.42 7.49
N PRO A 130 -0.56 8.83 7.30
CA PRO A 130 -0.13 9.43 6.04
C PRO A 130 -0.06 8.36 4.94
N TYR A 131 -0.52 8.71 3.74
CA TYR A 131 -0.47 7.86 2.56
C TYR A 131 0.20 8.60 1.41
N ALA A 132 1.29 8.02 0.88
CA ALA A 132 2.10 8.64 -0.16
C ALA A 132 2.07 7.79 -1.45
N PRO A 133 0.96 7.84 -2.23
CA PRO A 133 0.82 7.04 -3.45
C PRO A 133 1.93 7.28 -4.48
N HIS A 134 2.52 8.49 -4.51
CA HIS A 134 3.66 8.80 -5.38
C HIS A 134 4.90 7.90 -5.16
N ARG A 135 5.01 7.20 -4.02
CA ARG A 135 6.07 6.21 -3.75
C ARG A 135 5.91 4.88 -4.48
N VAL A 136 4.73 4.62 -5.02
CA VAL A 136 4.35 3.35 -5.65
C VAL A 136 3.54 3.59 -6.94
N LEU A 137 3.87 4.64 -7.70
CA LEU A 137 3.20 4.99 -8.97
C LEU A 137 3.16 3.84 -9.97
N ARG A 138 4.20 3.00 -9.97
CA ARG A 138 4.24 1.76 -10.74
C ARG A 138 3.03 0.87 -10.50
N GLN A 139 2.57 0.79 -9.24
CA GLN A 139 1.40 -0.01 -8.88
C GLN A 139 0.07 0.58 -9.35
N LEU A 140 0.12 1.84 -9.77
CA LEU A 140 -1.02 2.60 -10.25
C LEU A 140 -0.97 2.74 -11.79
N GLY A 141 -0.10 1.97 -12.47
CA GLY A 141 0.11 2.03 -13.91
C GLY A 141 0.73 3.35 -14.36
N ARG A 142 1.47 4.04 -13.49
CA ARG A 142 2.11 5.33 -13.78
C ARG A 142 3.63 5.23 -13.75
N PHE A 143 4.27 6.11 -14.51
CA PHE A 143 5.72 6.19 -14.59
C PHE A 143 6.29 6.53 -13.21
N GLN A 144 7.16 5.67 -12.68
CA GLN A 144 7.73 5.86 -11.35
C GLN A 144 8.93 6.80 -11.43
N THR A 145 8.76 8.01 -10.91
CA THR A 145 9.84 8.96 -10.65
C THR A 145 10.51 8.69 -9.30
N ILE A 146 11.64 9.32 -9.04
CA ILE A 146 12.19 9.38 -7.67
C ILE A 146 11.15 10.07 -6.76
N PRO A 147 10.67 9.41 -5.70
CA PRO A 147 9.64 9.98 -4.83
C PRO A 147 10.23 10.95 -3.81
N HIS A 148 9.36 11.75 -3.17
CA HIS A 148 9.74 12.58 -2.04
C HIS A 148 10.08 11.70 -0.82
N ASP A 149 11.30 11.85 -0.31
CA ASP A 149 11.84 11.03 0.78
C ASP A 149 11.63 11.65 2.16
N GLU A 150 10.42 12.13 2.41
CA GLU A 150 10.06 12.72 3.70
C GLU A 150 9.79 11.62 4.75
N ASP A 151 10.23 11.85 5.99
CA ASP A 151 9.84 11.00 7.11
C ASP A 151 8.39 11.31 7.53
N LEU A 152 7.48 10.40 7.15
CA LEU A 152 6.05 10.52 7.42
C LEU A 152 5.66 10.09 8.84
N SER A 153 6.57 9.52 9.64
CA SER A 153 6.26 9.06 11.01
C SER A 153 5.68 10.18 11.88
N ARG A 154 6.16 11.41 11.67
CA ARG A 154 5.71 12.62 12.38
C ARG A 154 4.31 13.08 12.01
N GLN A 155 3.73 12.53 10.95
CA GLN A 155 2.39 12.87 10.46
C GLN A 155 1.32 11.91 10.98
N VAL A 156 1.72 10.83 11.65
CA VAL A 156 0.79 9.90 12.29
C VAL A 156 0.17 10.58 13.51
N VAL A 157 -1.16 10.49 13.61
CA VAL A 157 -1.90 10.98 14.77
C VAL A 157 -2.69 9.82 15.37
N GLU A 158 -2.29 9.34 16.54
CA GLU A 158 -3.06 8.34 17.28
C GLU A 158 -4.32 8.99 17.89
N LEU A 159 -5.47 8.39 17.64
CA LEU A 159 -6.76 8.85 18.13
C LEU A 159 -7.03 8.20 19.47
N GLY A 160 -6.79 8.97 20.54
CA GLY A 160 -7.16 8.60 21.91
C GLY A 160 -8.41 9.37 22.39
N PRO A 161 -8.97 9.02 23.56
CA PRO A 161 -10.16 9.68 24.12
C PRO A 161 -10.03 11.20 24.32
N LYS A 162 -8.80 11.71 24.39
CA LYS A 162 -8.48 13.14 24.59
C LYS A 162 -7.76 13.75 23.38
N ALA A 163 -7.58 13.01 22.29
CA ALA A 163 -6.89 13.52 21.12
C ALA A 163 -7.77 14.57 20.41
N VAL A 164 -7.19 15.74 20.15
CA VAL A 164 -7.86 16.74 19.30
C VAL A 164 -7.78 16.23 17.87
N PHE A 165 -8.94 16.00 17.27
CA PHE A 165 -9.04 15.51 15.91
C PHE A 165 -8.79 16.66 14.91
N PRO A 166 -7.71 16.61 14.09
CA PRO A 166 -7.34 17.70 13.19
C PRO A 166 -8.17 17.66 11.88
N GLU A 167 -9.49 17.72 11.98
CA GLU A 167 -10.41 17.58 10.85
C GLU A 167 -10.12 18.59 9.74
N GLY A 168 -9.91 19.86 10.09
CA GLY A 168 -9.64 20.93 9.13
C GLY A 168 -8.41 20.65 8.27
N ARG A 169 -7.35 20.09 8.87
CA ARG A 169 -6.12 19.71 8.15
C ARG A 169 -6.38 18.57 7.18
N VAL A 170 -7.15 17.56 7.58
CA VAL A 170 -7.51 16.43 6.70
C VAL A 170 -8.29 16.94 5.50
N HIS A 171 -9.34 17.75 5.72
CA HIS A 171 -10.12 18.33 4.61
C HIS A 171 -9.26 19.20 3.69
N GLN A 172 -8.39 20.04 4.24
CA GLN A 172 -7.50 20.88 3.44
C GLN A 172 -6.63 20.03 2.50
N VAL A 173 -5.92 19.03 3.04
CA VAL A 173 -5.05 18.14 2.26
C VAL A 173 -5.82 17.44 1.15
N TRP A 174 -7.05 16.99 1.44
CA TRP A 174 -7.91 16.32 0.46
C TRP A 174 -8.51 17.25 -0.60
N ASN A 175 -8.84 18.50 -0.23
CA ASN A 175 -9.35 19.50 -1.17
C ASN A 175 -8.27 19.95 -2.16
N GLU A 176 -7.00 19.85 -1.77
CA GLU A 176 -5.83 20.22 -2.57
C GLU A 176 -5.21 19.02 -3.30
N CYS A 177 -5.90 17.88 -3.37
CA CYS A 177 -5.45 16.68 -4.06
C CYS A 177 -5.07 16.97 -5.52
N ARG A 178 -3.96 16.35 -5.95
CA ARG A 178 -3.52 16.32 -7.34
C ARG A 178 -3.75 14.96 -7.96
N PHE A 179 -4.11 14.98 -9.23
CA PHE A 179 -4.46 13.81 -10.01
C PHE A 179 -3.50 13.64 -11.18
N LEU A 180 -3.20 12.38 -11.52
CA LEU A 180 -2.53 12.03 -12.76
C LEU A 180 -3.57 11.60 -13.79
N GLU A 181 -3.63 12.35 -14.89
CA GLU A 181 -4.55 12.14 -16.00
C GLU A 181 -4.31 10.81 -16.75
N PRO A 182 -5.29 10.30 -17.50
CA PRO A 182 -5.15 9.05 -18.27
C PRO A 182 -3.92 9.03 -19.21
N LYS A 183 -3.53 10.18 -19.77
CA LYS A 183 -2.37 10.32 -20.66
C LYS A 183 -1.01 10.01 -20.02
N THR A 184 -0.98 9.87 -18.69
CA THR A 184 0.23 9.54 -17.91
C THR A 184 0.40 8.03 -17.69
N LEU A 185 -0.49 7.22 -18.25
CA LEU A 185 -0.40 5.76 -18.25
C LEU A 185 0.85 5.29 -18.99
N VAL A 186 1.54 4.30 -18.42
CA VAL A 186 2.71 3.67 -19.05
C VAL A 186 2.29 2.67 -20.12
N TRP A 187 3.18 2.36 -21.05
CA TRP A 187 2.91 1.40 -22.12
C TRP A 187 2.94 -0.04 -21.61
N ASP A 188 3.94 -0.39 -20.81
CA ASP A 188 4.05 -1.72 -20.20
C ASP A 188 3.51 -1.69 -18.76
N LEU A 189 2.22 -2.01 -18.61
CA LEU A 189 1.55 -2.04 -17.29
C LEU A 189 2.04 -3.19 -16.40
N VAL A 190 2.46 -4.30 -17.00
CA VAL A 190 2.88 -5.50 -16.28
C VAL A 190 4.24 -5.26 -15.63
N LYS A 191 5.24 -4.85 -16.43
CA LYS A 191 6.58 -4.54 -15.90
C LYS A 191 6.62 -3.19 -15.21
N GLY A 192 5.72 -2.29 -15.57
CA GLY A 192 5.79 -0.89 -15.18
C GLY A 192 7.01 -0.19 -15.75
N GLU A 193 7.01 1.13 -15.70
CA GLU A 193 8.13 1.95 -16.17
C GLU A 193 8.69 2.80 -15.03
N VAL A 194 10.01 3.00 -15.05
CA VAL A 194 10.73 3.74 -14.01
C VAL A 194 11.69 4.74 -14.63
N GLU A 195 11.91 5.83 -13.93
CA GLU A 195 12.97 6.78 -14.23
C GLU A 195 14.35 6.08 -14.16
N PRO A 196 15.30 6.36 -15.07
CA PRO A 196 16.59 5.69 -15.09
C PRO A 196 17.35 5.71 -13.75
N ASN A 197 17.22 6.80 -12.99
CA ASN A 197 17.88 6.96 -11.69
C ASN A 197 17.09 6.38 -10.52
N TYR A 198 15.85 5.94 -10.72
CA TYR A 198 15.00 5.38 -9.66
C TYR A 198 15.63 4.14 -9.01
N MET A 199 16.14 3.20 -9.81
CA MET A 199 16.73 1.96 -9.28
C MET A 199 18.00 2.23 -8.47
N ASN A 200 18.80 3.23 -8.88
CA ASN A 200 19.96 3.69 -8.12
C ASN A 200 19.55 4.34 -6.79
N TRP A 201 18.50 5.16 -6.79
CA TRP A 201 17.95 5.75 -5.56
C TRP A 201 17.40 4.66 -4.62
N PHE A 202 16.62 3.72 -5.16
CA PHE A 202 16.02 2.63 -4.40
C PHE A 202 17.08 1.73 -3.75
N GLY A 203 18.11 1.33 -4.51
CA GLY A 203 19.18 0.46 -4.02
C GLY A 203 19.99 1.06 -2.86
N LYS A 204 20.19 2.39 -2.84
CA LYS A 204 20.86 3.08 -1.72
C LYS A 204 20.09 2.98 -0.40
N ARG A 205 18.76 2.83 -0.46
CA ARG A 205 17.87 2.80 0.71
C ARG A 205 17.94 1.49 1.51
N PHE A 206 18.25 0.37 0.85
CA PHE A 206 18.37 -0.94 1.49
C PHE A 206 19.78 -1.21 2.03
N GLN A 207 20.74 -0.32 1.78
CA GLN A 207 22.04 -0.33 2.44
C GLN A 207 21.95 0.32 3.83
N VAL A 208 21.10 -0.23 4.69
CA VAL A 208 21.15 0.07 6.14
C VAL A 208 22.31 -0.73 6.73
N PRO A 209 23.16 -0.17 7.62
CA PRO A 209 24.21 -0.94 8.29
C PRO A 209 23.59 -2.14 9.02
N ARG A 210 24.19 -3.33 8.86
CA ARG A 210 23.87 -4.49 9.71
C ARG A 210 23.87 -4.01 11.17
N GLU A 211 22.76 -4.19 11.89
CA GLU A 211 22.78 -4.01 13.34
C GLU A 211 23.93 -4.86 13.92
N PRO A 212 24.76 -4.32 14.84
CA PRO A 212 25.73 -5.15 15.54
C PRO A 212 24.99 -6.25 16.30
N GLU A 213 25.49 -7.48 16.18
CA GLU A 213 24.95 -8.67 16.85
C GLU A 213 24.57 -8.35 18.30
N ARG A 214 23.31 -8.60 18.66
CA ARG A 214 22.87 -8.46 20.05
C ARG A 214 23.73 -9.38 20.91
N PRO A 215 24.39 -8.88 21.98
CA PRO A 215 25.23 -9.72 22.82
C PRO A 215 24.37 -10.81 23.46
N ALA A 216 24.89 -12.04 23.42
CA ALA A 216 24.25 -13.20 24.03
C ALA A 216 23.86 -12.91 25.48
N LYS A 217 22.61 -13.19 25.84
CA LYS A 217 22.13 -13.10 27.22
C LYS A 217 23.05 -13.95 28.11
N ARG A 218 23.66 -13.32 29.12
CA ARG A 218 24.43 -14.05 30.13
C ARG A 218 23.50 -15.01 30.89
N PRO A 219 23.98 -16.21 31.25
CA PRO A 219 23.20 -17.10 32.11
C PRO A 219 22.95 -16.42 33.45
N HIS A 220 21.70 -16.50 33.91
CA HIS A 220 21.34 -16.11 35.27
C HIS A 220 22.00 -17.08 36.25
N VAL A 221 22.73 -16.53 37.23
CA VAL A 221 23.22 -17.25 38.42
C VAL A 221 22.06 -17.54 39.35
#